data_AF-A0A520HJN7-F1
#
_entry.id   AF-A0A520HJN7-F1
#
_cell.length_a   1.000
_cell.length_b   1.000
_cell.length_c   1.000
_cell.angle_alpha   90.00
_cell.angle_beta   90.00
_cell.angle_gamma   90.00
#
_symmetry.space_group_name_H-M   'P 1'
#
loop_
_entity.id
_entity.type
_entity.pdbx_description
1 polymer ?
#
loop_
_entity_poly.entity_id
_entity_poly.type
_entity_poly.pdbx_seq_one_letter_code
_entity_poly.pdbx_strand_id
1 'polypeptide(L)' 'MTDTQFDYDLFVIGAGSGGTRASRVAAAHGARVAVAEEYRVGGTCVIRG' A
#
# COMPACT_ATOMS: atom_id res chain seq x y z
N MET A 1 -25.07 -7.63 -9.93
CA MET A 1 -23.74 -7.87 -9.32
C MET A 1 -23.57 -6.80 -8.26
N THR A 2 -23.35 -7.21 -7.02
CA THR A 2 -23.34 -6.36 -5.81
C THR A 2 -22.48 -5.12 -6.01
N ASP A 3 -23.12 -3.96 -5.97
CA ASP A 3 -22.49 -2.64 -6.09
C ASP A 3 -21.70 -2.36 -4.80
N THR A 4 -20.53 -2.98 -4.71
CA THR A 4 -19.70 -2.92 -3.51
C THR A 4 -18.81 -1.70 -3.69
N GLN A 5 -19.27 -0.58 -3.15
CA GLN A 5 -18.52 0.66 -3.20
C GLN A 5 -17.41 0.60 -2.16
N PHE A 6 -16.16 0.55 -2.61
CA PHE A 6 -14.99 0.62 -1.74
C PHE A 6 -14.47 2.06 -1.67
N ASP A 7 -14.02 2.47 -0.48
CA ASP A 7 -13.42 3.78 -0.26
C ASP A 7 -12.06 3.94 -0.96
N TYR A 8 -11.37 2.82 -1.18
CA TYR A 8 -10.04 2.73 -1.78
C TYR A 8 -10.05 1.83 -3.00
N ASP A 9 -9.21 2.17 -3.97
CA ASP A 9 -9.03 1.42 -5.21
C ASP A 9 -7.96 0.32 -5.04
N LEU A 10 -7.04 0.49 -4.08
CA LEU A 10 -6.03 -0.49 -3.72
C LEU A 10 -5.76 -0.46 -2.21
N PHE A 11 -5.75 -1.65 -1.58
CA PHE A 11 -5.31 -1.83 -0.20
C PHE A 11 -4.03 -2.68 -0.18
N VAL A 12 -2.93 -2.13 0.31
CA VAL A 12 -1.63 -2.81 0.38
C VAL A 12 -1.34 -3.24 1.81
N ILE A 13 -0.97 -4.50 2.00
CA ILE A 13 -0.56 -5.04 3.29
C ILE A 13 0.96 -5.16 3.30
N GLY A 14 1.60 -4.41 4.20
CA GLY A 14 3.04 -4.29 4.35
C GLY A 14 3.61 -3.04 3.65
N ALA A 15 4.27 -2.18 4.42
CA ALA A 15 4.93 -0.96 3.95
C ALA A 15 6.45 -1.17 3.78
N GLY A 16 6.86 -2.33 3.27
CA GLY A 16 8.24 -2.61 2.84
C GLY A 16 8.54 -2.11 1.43
N SER A 17 9.74 -2.41 0.91
CA SER A 17 10.19 -1.93 -0.41
C SER A 17 9.18 -2.18 -1.56
N GLY A 18 8.64 -3.39 -1.64
CA GLY A 18 7.62 -3.75 -2.63
C GLY A 18 6.28 -3.04 -2.41
N GLY A 19 5.76 -3.08 -1.18
CA GLY A 19 4.46 -2.48 -0.85
C GLY A 19 4.45 -0.96 -1.01
N THR A 20 5.50 -0.28 -0.56
CA THR A 20 5.67 1.16 -0.78
C THR A 20 5.80 1.50 -2.26
N ARG A 21 6.51 0.68 -3.05
CA ARG A 21 6.62 0.92 -4.51
C ARG A 21 5.28 0.75 -5.21
N ALA A 22 4.57 -0.35 -4.94
CA ALA A 22 3.26 -0.61 -5.52
C ALA A 22 2.27 0.50 -5.17
N SER A 23 2.21 0.89 -3.89
CA SER A 23 1.33 1.95 -3.41
C SER A 23 1.61 3.29 -4.07
N ARG A 24 2.89 3.68 -4.16
CA ARG A 24 3.30 4.96 -4.76
C ARG A 24 3.03 5.02 -6.26
N VAL A 25 3.28 3.92 -6.98
CA VAL A 25 3.00 3.86 -8.42
C VAL A 25 1.50 3.95 -8.67
N ALA A 26 0.69 3.18 -7.94
CA ALA A 26 -0.77 3.25 -8.07
C ALA A 26 -1.32 4.65 -7.73
N ALA A 27 -0.85 5.25 -6.64
CA ALA A 27 -1.25 6.60 -6.25
C ALA A 27 -0.83 7.67 -7.29
N ALA A 28 0.35 7.52 -7.91
CA ALA A 28 0.79 8.41 -8.99
C ALA A 28 -0.10 8.31 -10.25
N HIS A 29 -0.81 7.19 -10.43
CA HIS A 29 -1.83 7.00 -11.45
C HIS A 29 -3.25 7.39 -10.99
N GLY A 30 -3.38 8.05 -9.83
CA GLY A 30 -4.65 8.59 -9.33
C GLY A 30 -5.48 7.64 -8.48
N ALA A 31 -5.00 6.43 -8.18
CA ALA A 31 -5.70 5.51 -7.29
C ALA A 31 -5.71 6.03 -5.85
N ARG A 32 -6.85 5.90 -5.15
CA ARG A 32 -6.94 6.04 -3.70
C ARG A 32 -6.37 4.78 -3.06
N VAL A 33 -5.19 4.89 -2.49
CA VAL A 33 -4.46 3.76 -1.92
C VAL A 33 -4.45 3.83 -0.40
N ALA A 34 -4.80 2.73 0.25
CA ALA A 34 -4.57 2.51 1.67
C ALA A 34 -3.42 1.52 1.88
N VAL A 35 -2.63 1.72 2.93
CA VAL A 35 -1.54 0.80 3.31
C VAL A 35 -1.67 0.48 4.80
N ALA A 36 -1.60 -0.80 5.14
CA ALA A 36 -1.49 -1.26 6.52
C ALA A 36 -0.10 -1.86 6.76
N GLU A 37 0.52 -1.48 7.87
CA GLU A 37 1.81 -2.00 8.33
C GLU A 37 1.70 -2.30 9.82
N GLU A 38 2.12 -3.49 10.23
CA GLU A 38 2.04 -3.93 11.62
C GLU A 38 3.13 -3.27 12.48
N TYR A 39 4.33 -3.07 11.91
CA TYR A 39 5.49 -2.64 12.67
C TYR A 39 5.97 -1.23 12.29
N ARG A 40 6.98 -1.12 11.42
CA ARG A 40 7.59 0.14 11.02
C ARG A 40 7.65 0.25 9.51
N VAL A 41 7.23 1.41 9.00
CA VAL A 41 7.31 1.74 7.57
C VAL A 41 8.76 1.63 7.09
N GLY A 42 8.92 1.02 5.91
CA GLY A 42 10.21 0.76 5.28
C GLY A 42 10.57 -0.74 5.25
N GLY A 43 9.95 -1.57 6.10
CA GLY A 43 10.17 -3.01 6.13
C GLY A 43 11.64 -3.40 6.36
N THR A 44 12.02 -4.62 6.01
CA THR A 44 13.37 -5.14 6.24
C THR A 44 14.46 -4.25 5.65
N CYS A 45 14.33 -3.85 4.38
CA CYS A 45 15.34 -3.06 3.66
C CYS A 45 15.74 -1.76 4.38
N VAL A 46 14.80 -1.09 5.04
CA VAL A 46 15.09 0.18 5.75
C VAL A 46 15.45 -0.08 7.21
N ILE A 47 14.82 -1.07 7.83
CA ILE A 47 14.82 -1.22 9.28
C ILE A 47 15.89 -2.19 9.77
N ARG A 48 16.29 -3.15 8.94
CA ARG A 48 17.21 -4.24 9.31
C ARG A 48 18.27 -4.57 8.25
N GLY A 49 18.20 -3.96 7.08
CA GLY A 49 19.07 -4.26 5.94
C GLY A 49 18.47 -5.33 5.05
#